data_AF-A0A3W8MGC5-F1
#
_entry.id   AF-A0A3W8MGC5-F1
#
_cell.length_a   1.000
_cell.length_b   1.000
_cell.length_c   1.000
_cell.angle_alpha   90.00
_cell.angle_beta   90.00
_cell.angle_gamma   90.00
#
_symmetry.space_group_name_H-M   'P 1'
#
loop_
_entity.id
_entity.type
_entity.pdbx_description
1 polymer ?
#
loop_
_entity_poly.entity_id
_entity_poly.type
_entity_poly.pdbx_seq_one_letter_code
_entity_poly.pdbx_strand_id
1 'polypeptide(L)'
;MNSHKIYMPPPSNWQDFQTLVGDVAILKYVSESVQEYERQGQKQNGVDVIAESINGDIISFQCKETTKGTITKEVVDCELEKAKNFVPNLSVFFIITTSPRDVHLQDYCNKLNKNGGLGFKIYIKFWDDMIDDINRSRPLLVSSYKYYLEEFGTREKKPICIQ
;
A
#
# COMPACT_ATOMS: atom_id res chain seq x y z
N MET A 1 15.22 -18.63 12.34
CA MET A 1 16.37 -17.72 12.17
C MET A 1 15.95 -16.36 12.67
N ASN A 2 16.64 -15.80 13.66
CA ASN A 2 16.44 -14.41 14.10
C ASN A 2 16.99 -13.50 13.00
N SER A 3 16.16 -13.22 12.00
CA SER A 3 16.44 -12.20 10.99
C SER A 3 16.31 -10.83 11.65
N HIS A 4 17.36 -10.01 11.59
CA HIS A 4 17.25 -8.61 11.98
C HIS A 4 16.30 -7.92 11.00
N LYS A 5 15.16 -7.42 11.50
CA LYS A 5 14.23 -6.60 10.71
C LYS A 5 14.93 -5.27 10.39
N ILE A 6 15.15 -5.00 9.11
CA ILE A 6 15.67 -3.71 8.65
C ILE A 6 14.49 -2.76 8.55
N TYR A 7 14.52 -1.69 9.34
CA TYR A 7 13.55 -0.62 9.25
C TYR A 7 13.99 0.41 8.20
N MET A 8 13.05 0.84 7.37
CA MET A 8 13.22 1.94 6.41
C MET A 8 12.06 2.92 6.62
N PRO A 9 12.28 4.24 6.51
CA PRO A 9 11.17 5.19 6.52
C PRO A 9 10.31 5.02 5.25
N PRO A 10 9.03 5.41 5.30
CA PRO A 10 8.17 5.35 4.13
C PRO A 10 8.66 6.27 3.01
N PRO A 11 8.37 5.94 1.73
CA PRO A 11 8.59 6.85 0.61
C PRO A 11 7.95 8.22 0.86
N SER A 12 8.63 9.29 0.46
CA SER A 12 8.20 10.68 0.71
C SER A 12 7.19 11.20 -0.32
N ASN A 13 6.99 10.48 -1.42
CA ASN A 13 5.97 10.78 -2.42
C ASN A 13 5.07 9.56 -2.67
N TRP A 14 3.86 9.84 -3.15
CA TRP A 14 2.81 8.84 -3.27
C TRP A 14 3.05 7.88 -4.45
N GLN A 15 3.74 8.32 -5.51
CA GLN A 15 4.06 7.49 -6.67
C GLN A 15 5.01 6.35 -6.29
N ASP A 16 6.10 6.67 -5.59
CA ASP A 16 7.07 5.66 -5.17
C ASP A 16 6.46 4.71 -4.13
N PHE A 17 5.53 5.20 -3.30
CA PHE A 17 4.76 4.34 -2.41
C PHE A 17 3.85 3.36 -3.19
N GLN A 18 3.14 3.85 -4.21
CA GLN A 18 2.31 3.01 -5.08
C GLN A 18 3.15 1.92 -5.78
N THR A 19 4.28 2.30 -6.38
CA THR A 19 5.18 1.35 -7.04
C THR A 19 5.71 0.30 -6.06
N LEU A 20 6.10 0.69 -4.84
CA LEU A 20 6.53 -0.25 -3.81
C LEU A 20 5.42 -1.22 -3.39
N VAL A 21 4.16 -0.77 -3.32
CA VAL A 21 3.02 -1.66 -3.08
C VAL A 21 2.83 -2.64 -4.24
N GLY A 22 3.00 -2.18 -5.49
CA GLY A 22 3.03 -3.04 -6.68
C GLY A 22 4.10 -4.12 -6.60
N ASP A 23 5.32 -3.76 -6.24
CA ASP A 23 6.44 -4.70 -6.06
C ASP A 23 6.13 -5.75 -4.98
N VAL A 24 5.53 -5.34 -3.86
CA VAL A 24 5.08 -6.28 -2.83
C VAL A 24 3.95 -7.19 -3.35
N ALA A 25 3.04 -6.66 -4.18
CA ALA A 25 1.95 -7.44 -4.76
C ALA A 25 2.46 -8.50 -5.75
N ILE A 26 3.46 -8.18 -6.58
CA ILE A 26 4.10 -9.12 -7.53
C ILE A 26 4.65 -10.36 -6.82
N LEU A 27 5.14 -10.20 -5.59
CA LEU A 27 5.68 -11.31 -4.80
C LEU A 27 4.60 -12.22 -4.18
N LYS A 28 3.36 -11.75 -4.12
CA LYS A 28 2.26 -12.40 -3.37
C LYS A 28 1.16 -12.95 -4.25
N TYR A 29 1.00 -12.38 -5.43
CA TYR A 29 -0.08 -12.68 -6.36
C TYR A 29 0.50 -13.09 -7.71
N VAL A 30 -0.36 -13.38 -8.70
CA VAL A 30 0.10 -13.73 -10.04
C VAL A 30 0.80 -12.52 -10.64
N SER A 31 2.12 -12.61 -10.88
CA SER A 31 2.96 -11.47 -11.24
C SER A 31 2.45 -10.68 -12.46
N GLU A 32 2.01 -11.39 -13.49
CA GLU A 32 1.54 -10.85 -14.77
C GLU A 32 0.17 -10.15 -14.65
N SER A 33 -0.55 -10.39 -13.55
CA SER A 33 -1.83 -9.74 -13.27
C SER A 33 -1.68 -8.38 -12.58
N VAL A 34 -0.50 -8.08 -12.03
CA VAL A 34 -0.30 -6.86 -11.23
C VAL A 34 -0.23 -5.64 -12.14
N GLN A 35 -1.09 -4.65 -11.87
CA GLN A 35 -1.16 -3.42 -12.67
C GLN A 35 -1.39 -2.20 -11.78
N GLU A 36 -0.63 -1.14 -12.02
CA GLU A 36 -0.94 0.20 -11.50
C GLU A 36 -2.15 0.75 -12.28
N TYR A 37 -3.25 0.99 -11.57
CA TYR A 37 -4.56 1.24 -12.15
C TYR A 37 -4.92 2.73 -12.21
N GLU A 38 -4.45 3.55 -11.25
CA GLU A 38 -4.72 4.99 -11.28
C GLU A 38 -3.92 5.74 -12.36
N ARG A 39 -4.61 6.56 -13.15
CA ARG A 39 -4.02 7.57 -14.04
C ARG A 39 -4.41 8.97 -13.59
N GLN A 40 -3.44 9.89 -13.53
CA GLN A 40 -3.71 11.32 -13.29
C GLN A 40 -4.77 11.84 -14.27
N GLY A 41 -5.85 12.41 -13.73
CA GLY A 41 -6.91 13.08 -14.51
C GLY A 41 -8.13 12.22 -14.83
N GLN A 42 -8.17 10.94 -14.47
CA GLN A 42 -9.39 10.15 -14.52
C GLN A 42 -9.90 9.87 -13.10
N LYS A 43 -11.14 10.29 -12.81
CA LYS A 43 -11.86 9.93 -11.58
C LYS A 43 -12.02 8.41 -11.56
N GLN A 44 -11.16 7.70 -10.82
CA GLN A 44 -11.25 6.24 -10.73
C GLN A 44 -11.45 5.79 -9.29
N ASN A 45 -12.00 4.58 -9.19
CA ASN A 45 -12.78 4.00 -8.08
C ASN A 45 -11.97 3.69 -6.80
N GLY A 46 -10.97 4.50 -6.46
CA GLY A 46 -10.16 4.32 -5.26
C GLY A 46 -9.33 3.03 -5.29
N VAL A 47 -8.74 2.72 -6.44
CA VAL A 47 -7.92 1.52 -6.65
C VAL A 47 -6.65 1.92 -7.39
N ASP A 48 -5.52 1.84 -6.69
CA ASP A 48 -4.20 2.28 -7.17
C ASP A 48 -3.45 1.13 -7.83
N VAL A 49 -3.57 -0.08 -7.27
CA VAL A 49 -2.98 -1.32 -7.81
C VAL A 49 -4.05 -2.40 -7.81
N ILE A 50 -4.05 -3.23 -8.85
CA ILE A 50 -4.83 -4.47 -8.92
C ILE A 50 -3.92 -5.68 -9.09
N ALA A 51 -4.38 -6.84 -8.63
CA ALA A 51 -3.74 -8.12 -8.82
C ALA A 51 -4.79 -9.24 -8.78
N GLU A 52 -4.41 -10.42 -9.26
CA GLU A 52 -5.20 -11.65 -9.22
C GLU A 52 -4.51 -12.70 -8.34
N SER A 53 -5.26 -13.35 -7.46
CA SER A 53 -4.76 -14.52 -6.71
C SER A 53 -4.62 -15.72 -7.64
N ILE A 54 -3.87 -16.74 -7.20
CA ILE A 54 -3.78 -18.02 -7.93
C ILE A 54 -5.14 -18.72 -8.14
N ASN A 55 -6.16 -18.33 -7.38
CA ASN A 55 -7.52 -18.87 -7.47
C ASN A 55 -8.45 -18.01 -8.33
N GLY A 56 -7.95 -16.92 -8.94
CA GLY A 56 -8.75 -15.99 -9.72
C GLY A 56 -9.43 -14.88 -8.90
N ASP A 57 -9.09 -14.71 -7.61
CA ASP A 57 -9.68 -13.65 -6.80
C ASP A 57 -9.10 -12.28 -7.21
N ILE A 58 -9.98 -11.31 -7.45
CA ILE A 58 -9.56 -9.94 -7.76
C ILE A 58 -9.20 -9.19 -6.47
N ILE A 59 -7.95 -8.76 -6.38
CA ILE A 59 -7.38 -8.07 -5.23
C ILE A 59 -7.05 -6.64 -5.65
N SER A 60 -7.51 -5.65 -4.88
CA SER A 60 -7.18 -4.25 -5.11
C SER A 60 -6.49 -3.64 -3.90
N PHE A 61 -5.67 -2.62 -4.17
CA PHE A 61 -4.91 -1.87 -3.19
C PHE A 61 -5.16 -0.38 -3.41
N GLN A 62 -5.56 0.32 -2.36
CA GLN A 62 -5.55 1.77 -2.27
C GLN A 62 -4.41 2.18 -1.35
N CYS A 63 -3.46 2.93 -1.88
CA CYS A 63 -2.34 3.53 -1.18
C CYS A 63 -2.75 4.88 -0.58
N LYS A 64 -2.45 5.09 0.71
CA LYS A 64 -2.62 6.36 1.41
C LYS A 64 -1.33 6.77 2.09
N GLU A 65 -0.64 7.71 1.45
CA GLU A 65 0.57 8.37 1.94
C GLU A 65 0.16 9.43 3.00
N THR A 66 0.70 9.33 4.21
CA THR A 66 0.24 10.10 5.39
C THR A 66 1.21 11.16 5.91
N THR A 67 2.25 11.54 5.15
CA THR A 67 3.10 12.70 5.49
C THR A 67 2.31 14.01 5.51
N LYS A 68 1.15 14.07 4.83
CA LYS A 68 0.28 15.25 4.74
C LYS A 68 -1.06 15.12 5.48
N GLY A 69 -1.34 14.01 6.17
CA GLY A 69 -2.63 13.79 6.82
C GLY A 69 -2.71 12.45 7.54
N THR A 70 -3.71 12.28 8.41
CA THR A 70 -3.92 11.05 9.19
C THR A 70 -4.94 10.14 8.50
N ILE A 71 -4.72 8.83 8.55
CA ILE A 71 -5.73 7.85 8.14
C ILE A 71 -6.82 7.77 9.23
N THR A 72 -8.08 7.94 8.85
CA THR A 72 -9.22 7.91 9.78
C THR A 72 -10.31 6.95 9.31
N LYS A 73 -11.32 6.71 10.14
CA LYS A 73 -12.47 5.87 9.76
C LYS A 73 -13.24 6.47 8.59
N GLU A 74 -13.36 7.79 8.56
CA GLU A 74 -14.04 8.52 7.49
C GLU A 74 -13.29 8.37 6.16
N VAL A 75 -11.95 8.33 6.20
CA VAL A 75 -11.15 8.01 5.01
C VAL A 75 -11.41 6.57 4.57
N VAL A 76 -11.41 5.60 5.49
CA VAL A 76 -11.73 4.20 5.18
C VAL A 76 -13.11 4.06 4.53
N ASP A 77 -14.13 4.73 5.08
CA ASP A 77 -15.49 4.70 4.56
C ASP A 77 -15.58 5.35 3.17
N CYS A 78 -14.88 6.46 2.95
CA CYS A 78 -14.81 7.12 1.65
C CYS A 78 -14.21 6.21 0.58
N GLU A 79 -13.12 5.51 0.88
CA GLU A 79 -12.49 4.59 -0.08
C GLU A 79 -13.34 3.33 -0.30
N LEU A 80 -14.03 2.84 0.72
CA LEU A 80 -14.99 1.73 0.58
C LEU A 80 -16.11 2.06 -0.41
N GLU A 81 -16.70 3.25 -0.35
CA GLU A 81 -17.79 3.63 -1.28
C GLU A 81 -17.30 3.67 -2.73
N LYS A 82 -16.04 4.06 -2.96
CA LYS A 82 -15.47 4.01 -4.31
C LYS A 82 -15.23 2.56 -4.75
N ALA A 83 -14.64 1.73 -3.89
CA ALA A 83 -14.32 0.34 -4.17
C ALA A 83 -15.56 -0.52 -4.44
N LYS A 84 -16.71 -0.22 -3.81
CA LYS A 84 -18.00 -0.89 -4.09
C LYS A 84 -18.46 -0.79 -5.55
N ASN A 85 -18.04 0.27 -6.25
CA ASN A 85 -18.41 0.52 -7.65
C ASN A 85 -17.33 0.04 -8.63
N PHE A 86 -16.28 -0.63 -8.14
CA PHE A 86 -15.21 -1.15 -8.97
C PHE A 86 -15.71 -2.32 -9.84
N VAL A 87 -15.29 -2.34 -11.11
CA VAL A 87 -15.61 -3.39 -12.08
C VAL A 87 -14.30 -3.87 -12.70
N PRO A 88 -13.98 -5.18 -12.65
CA PRO A 88 -14.80 -6.30 -12.15
C PRO A 88 -14.99 -6.32 -10.62
N ASN A 89 -15.93 -7.12 -10.11
CA ASN A 89 -16.19 -7.22 -8.67
C ASN A 89 -14.93 -7.64 -7.90
N LEU A 90 -14.63 -6.93 -6.81
CA LEU A 90 -13.51 -7.24 -5.93
C LEU A 90 -13.81 -8.48 -5.07
N SER A 91 -12.76 -9.21 -4.72
CA SER A 91 -12.78 -10.24 -3.68
C SER A 91 -12.16 -9.72 -2.39
N VAL A 92 -11.05 -8.97 -2.51
CA VAL A 92 -10.36 -8.33 -1.39
C VAL A 92 -9.95 -6.91 -1.76
N PHE A 93 -10.19 -5.98 -0.85
CA PHE A 93 -9.76 -4.59 -0.91
C PHE A 93 -8.79 -4.28 0.23
N PHE A 94 -7.57 -3.89 -0.11
CA PHE A 94 -6.58 -3.43 0.85
C PHE A 94 -6.48 -1.92 0.85
N ILE A 95 -6.53 -1.32 2.03
CA ILE A 95 -6.02 0.04 2.25
C ILE A 95 -4.60 -0.10 2.80
N ILE A 96 -3.61 0.41 2.08
CA ILE A 96 -2.20 0.37 2.46
C ILE A 96 -1.77 1.79 2.83
N THR A 97 -1.22 1.99 4.02
CA THR A 97 -0.86 3.33 4.50
C THR A 97 0.57 3.41 5.03
N THR A 98 1.21 4.57 4.87
CA THR A 98 2.51 4.88 5.48
C THR A 98 2.41 5.26 6.97
N SER A 99 1.20 5.26 7.55
CA SER A 99 1.00 5.49 8.98
C SER A 99 1.50 4.32 9.83
N PRO A 100 1.90 4.57 11.09
CA PRO A 100 2.14 3.53 12.09
C PRO A 100 0.89 2.70 12.36
N ARG A 101 1.06 1.46 12.84
CA ARG A 101 -0.05 0.57 13.17
C ARG A 101 -1.08 1.20 14.11
N ASP A 102 -2.36 1.12 13.75
CA ASP A 102 -3.50 1.53 14.56
C ASP A 102 -4.49 0.36 14.76
N VAL A 103 -4.56 -0.14 16.00
CA VAL A 103 -5.45 -1.25 16.38
C VAL A 103 -6.93 -0.90 16.21
N HIS A 104 -7.32 0.36 16.43
CA HIS A 104 -8.72 0.77 16.33
C HIS A 104 -9.21 0.76 14.88
N LEU A 105 -8.34 1.08 13.92
CA LEU A 105 -8.65 0.97 12.50
C LEU A 105 -8.65 -0.49 12.02
N GLN A 106 -7.75 -1.34 12.53
CA GLN A 106 -7.78 -2.78 12.25
C GLN A 106 -9.10 -3.40 12.74
N ASP A 107 -9.47 -3.12 13.99
CA ASP A 107 -10.73 -3.58 14.58
C ASP A 107 -11.94 -3.05 13.81
N TYR A 108 -11.87 -1.83 13.29
CA TYR A 108 -12.91 -1.24 12.47
C TYR A 108 -13.11 -2.04 11.16
N CYS A 109 -12.04 -2.28 10.39
CA CYS A 109 -12.11 -3.11 9.19
C CYS A 109 -12.60 -4.54 9.49
N ASN A 110 -12.16 -5.13 10.60
CA ASN A 110 -12.63 -6.46 11.04
C ASN A 110 -14.13 -6.48 11.35
N LYS A 111 -14.67 -5.43 11.98
CA LYS A 111 -16.11 -5.29 12.21
C LYS A 111 -16.89 -5.16 10.91
N LEU A 112 -16.40 -4.38 9.95
CA LEU A 112 -17.01 -4.26 8.62
C LEU A 112 -17.08 -5.62 7.91
N ASN A 113 -15.98 -6.38 7.94
CA ASN A 113 -15.93 -7.74 7.38
C ASN A 113 -16.90 -8.72 8.04
N LYS A 114 -17.14 -8.57 9.35
CA LYS A 114 -18.06 -9.41 10.12
C LYS A 114 -19.51 -9.06 9.85
N ASN A 115 -19.83 -7.78 9.70
CA ASN A 115 -21.18 -7.31 9.41
C ASN A 115 -21.65 -7.73 8.01
N GLY A 116 -20.70 -7.97 7.09
CA GLY A 116 -21.01 -8.39 5.72
C GLY A 116 -21.57 -7.25 4.87
N GLY A 117 -22.15 -7.60 3.71
CA GLY A 117 -22.82 -6.63 2.83
C GLY A 117 -21.91 -5.82 1.90
N LEU A 118 -20.59 -5.97 1.99
CA LEU A 118 -19.64 -5.29 1.08
C LEU A 118 -19.47 -6.02 -0.26
N GLY A 119 -19.75 -7.34 -0.32
CA GLY A 119 -19.44 -8.17 -1.49
C GLY A 119 -17.97 -8.60 -1.59
N PHE A 120 -17.09 -7.99 -0.79
CA PHE A 120 -15.66 -8.30 -0.68
C PHE A 120 -15.18 -8.19 0.78
N LYS A 121 -13.92 -8.57 1.04
CA LYS A 121 -13.25 -8.34 2.34
C LYS A 121 -12.38 -7.10 2.30
N ILE A 122 -12.42 -6.28 3.35
CA ILE A 122 -11.52 -5.13 3.53
C ILE A 122 -10.44 -5.43 4.55
N TYR A 123 -9.20 -5.05 4.26
CA TYR A 123 -8.12 -5.04 5.24
C TYR A 123 -7.35 -3.73 5.17
N ILE A 124 -6.81 -3.31 6.31
CA ILE A 124 -5.88 -2.19 6.37
C ILE A 124 -4.50 -2.72 6.75
N LYS A 125 -3.47 -2.27 6.03
CA LYS A 125 -2.05 -2.51 6.34
C LYS A 125 -1.34 -1.20 6.56
N PHE A 126 -0.51 -1.18 7.59
CA PHE A 126 0.28 -0.04 8.00
C PHE A 126 1.73 -0.17 7.54
N TRP A 127 2.51 0.86 7.78
CA TRP A 127 3.91 0.87 7.38
C TRP A 127 4.70 -0.29 8.02
N ASP A 128 4.41 -0.61 9.28
CA ASP A 128 5.03 -1.73 9.99
C ASP A 128 4.80 -3.08 9.28
N ASP A 129 3.61 -3.26 8.70
CA ASP A 129 3.22 -4.46 7.94
C ASP A 129 3.91 -4.49 6.57
N MET A 130 4.06 -3.33 5.93
CA MET A 130 4.84 -3.18 4.69
C MET A 130 6.32 -3.50 4.91
N ILE A 131 6.91 -3.02 6.01
CA ILE A 131 8.29 -3.39 6.36
C ILE A 131 8.42 -4.90 6.59
N ASP A 132 7.44 -5.53 7.23
CA ASP A 132 7.43 -7.00 7.37
C ASP A 132 7.36 -7.70 6.01
N ASP A 133 6.53 -7.21 5.09
CA ASP A 133 6.40 -7.75 3.75
C ASP A 133 7.70 -7.59 2.94
N ILE A 134 8.35 -6.42 3.01
CA ILE A 134 9.63 -6.14 2.35
C ILE A 134 10.74 -7.03 2.90
N ASN A 135 10.84 -7.16 4.23
CA ASN A 135 11.90 -7.96 4.87
C ASN A 135 11.77 -9.47 4.60
N ARG A 136 10.60 -9.95 4.17
CA ARG A 136 10.41 -11.36 3.79
C ARG A 136 10.98 -11.69 2.41
N SER A 137 11.28 -10.70 1.58
CA SER A 137 11.84 -10.89 0.24
C SER A 137 13.22 -10.25 0.16
N ARG A 138 14.28 -11.07 0.09
CA ARG A 138 15.65 -10.57 -0.02
C ARG A 138 15.87 -9.68 -1.25
N PRO A 139 15.36 -10.02 -2.46
CA PRO A 139 15.48 -9.14 -3.62
C PRO A 139 14.82 -7.78 -3.40
N LEU A 140 13.59 -7.75 -2.86
CA LEU A 140 12.85 -6.51 -2.61
C LEU A 140 13.52 -5.68 -1.52
N LEU A 141 13.95 -6.32 -0.43
CA LEU A 141 14.71 -5.64 0.62
C LEU A 141 15.97 -4.96 0.06
N VAL A 142 16.72 -5.65 -0.81
CA VAL A 142 17.92 -5.11 -1.42
C VAL A 142 17.60 -3.96 -2.39
N SER A 143 16.58 -4.07 -3.23
CA SER A 143 16.19 -2.99 -4.15
C SER A 143 15.64 -1.78 -3.40
N SER A 144 14.73 -1.96 -2.44
CA SER A 144 14.20 -0.89 -1.59
C SER A 144 15.30 -0.19 -0.81
N TYR A 145 16.27 -0.94 -0.26
CA TYR A 145 17.38 -0.34 0.48
C TYR A 145 18.36 0.42 -0.44
N LYS A 146 18.62 -0.07 -1.66
CA LYS A 146 19.43 0.66 -2.65
C LYS A 146 18.78 1.98 -3.05
N TYR A 147 17.50 1.94 -3.42
CA TYR A 147 16.70 3.13 -3.72
C TYR A 147 16.74 4.12 -2.54
N TYR A 148 16.55 3.63 -1.32
CA TYR A 148 16.67 4.42 -0.11
C TYR A 148 18.04 5.10 0.03
N LEU A 149 19.15 4.37 -0.20
CA LEU A 149 20.49 4.96 -0.15
C LEU A 149 20.71 6.03 -1.23
N GLU A 150 20.16 5.85 -2.42
CA GLU A 150 20.28 6.82 -3.52
C GLU A 150 19.53 8.13 -3.22
N GLU A 151 18.34 8.05 -2.65
CA GLU A 151 17.57 9.19 -2.14
C GLU A 151 18.31 9.97 -1.03
N PHE A 152 19.03 9.27 -0.14
CA PHE A 152 19.82 9.93 0.91
C PHE A 152 21.16 10.48 0.39
N GLY A 153 21.85 9.73 -0.48
CA GLY A 153 23.11 10.17 -1.09
C GLY A 153 22.95 11.36 -2.05
N THR A 154 21.74 11.60 -2.56
CA THR A 154 21.39 12.81 -3.32
C THR A 154 21.01 13.99 -2.42
N ARG A 155 20.44 13.76 -1.22
CA ARG A 155 20.16 14.81 -0.23
C ARG A 155 21.44 15.43 0.35
N GLU A 156 22.54 14.68 0.49
CA GLU A 156 23.84 15.25 0.88
C GLU A 156 24.53 16.06 -0.22
N LYS A 157 24.07 15.99 -1.47
CA LYS A 157 24.65 16.72 -2.61
C LYS A 157 23.92 18.01 -3.00
N LYS A 158 22.89 18.43 -2.27
CA LYS A 158 22.40 19.81 -2.42
C LYS A 158 23.32 20.73 -1.60
N PRO A 159 24.10 21.62 -2.23
CA PRO A 159 24.79 22.65 -1.47
C PRO A 159 23.73 23.45 -0.73
N ILE A 160 23.92 23.63 0.57
CA ILE A 160 23.22 24.65 1.34
C ILE A 160 23.66 25.98 0.73
N CYS A 161 22.90 26.51 -0.23
CA CYS A 161 22.99 27.91 -0.58
C CYS A 161 22.45 28.68 0.62
N ILE A 162 23.37 29.15 1.45
CA ILE A 162 23.12 30.16 2.45
C ILE A 162 22.81 31.45 1.68
N GLN A 163 21.55 31.90 1.69
CA GLN A 163 21.14 33.27 1.37
C GLN A 163 20.09 33.71 2.38
#